data_AF-A0A8J6RZ09-F1
#
_entry.id   AF-A0A8J6RZ09-F1
#
_cell.length_a   1.000
_cell.length_b   1.000
_cell.length_c   1.000
_cell.angle_alpha   90.00
_cell.angle_beta   90.00
_cell.angle_gamma   90.00
#
_symmetry.space_group_name_H-M   'P 1'
#
loop_
_entity.id
_entity.type
_entity.pdbx_description
1 polymer ?
#
loop_
_entity_poly.entity_id
_entity_poly.type
_entity_poly.pdbx_seq_one_letter_code
_entity_poly.pdbx_strand_id
1 'polypeptide(L)'
;MHLPLLPPFSNSQVYVQGDVSIDESAAIAPGVIIQADPDCKIIIAAGVCIGMGTIIHAHKGNLEVEAGVILGAGVLLVGTGKIGANACIGAATTVFNASVESCQVVPPGSLLGAKGRQIADTPQARTSEDAANQPESEDFPPESLNGQGIATSDPTPSGEDTPEESAIATTPPTPSGEDTQEEPAPKPPPIGVPVYGQANLNRLLLTLFPHHKSANPPPEDNHSE
;
A
#
# COMPACT_ATOMS: atom_id res chain seq x y z
N MET A 1 1.56 -22.07 53.85
CA MET A 1 0.89 -22.25 52.54
C MET A 1 1.82 -21.70 51.48
N HIS A 2 2.71 -22.54 50.94
CA HIS A 2 3.56 -22.15 49.82
C HIS A 2 2.80 -22.53 48.56
N LEU A 3 2.22 -21.53 47.88
CA LEU A 3 1.66 -21.76 46.56
C LEU A 3 2.83 -21.93 45.59
N PRO A 4 2.86 -22.99 44.78
CA PRO A 4 3.82 -23.07 43.69
C PRO A 4 3.64 -21.84 42.79
N LEU A 5 4.75 -21.22 42.40
CA LEU A 5 4.74 -20.17 41.40
C LEU A 5 4.03 -20.70 40.16
N LEU A 6 3.02 -19.97 39.65
CA LEU A 6 2.45 -20.30 38.36
C LEU A 6 3.62 -20.31 37.35
N PRO A 7 3.83 -21.40 36.59
CA PRO A 7 4.76 -21.34 35.47
C PRO A 7 4.34 -20.16 34.59
N PRO A 8 5.28 -19.33 34.10
CA PRO A 8 4.92 -18.27 33.15
C PRO A 8 4.16 -18.94 32.01
N PHE A 9 2.98 -18.41 31.69
CA PHE A 9 2.13 -18.93 30.63
C PHE A 9 2.94 -19.10 29.34
N SER A 10 3.37 -20.33 29.06
CA SER A 10 4.13 -20.66 27.86
C SER A 10 3.16 -20.99 26.74
N ASN A 11 2.29 -20.04 26.40
CA ASN A 11 1.61 -20.03 25.12
C ASN A 11 2.59 -19.37 24.17
N SER A 12 3.31 -20.15 23.35
CA SER A 12 4.30 -19.62 22.41
C SER A 12 3.65 -18.51 21.61
N GLN A 13 4.04 -17.27 21.90
CA GLN A 13 3.47 -16.10 21.25
C GLN A 13 3.88 -16.04 19.77
N VAL A 14 4.86 -16.84 19.38
CA VAL A 14 5.35 -16.98 18.02
C VAL A 14 5.17 -18.44 17.58
N TYR A 15 4.57 -18.65 16.41
CA TYR A 15 4.50 -19.96 15.76
C TYR A 15 5.53 -20.00 14.63
N VAL A 16 6.37 -21.05 14.61
CA VAL A 16 7.39 -21.24 13.57
C VAL A 16 7.29 -22.68 13.04
N GLN A 17 7.21 -22.84 11.73
CA GLN A 17 7.12 -24.14 11.05
C GLN A 17 7.94 -24.14 9.74
N GLY A 18 8.66 -25.22 9.47
CA GLY A 18 9.42 -25.42 8.23
C GLY A 18 10.89 -24.97 8.32
N ASP A 19 11.54 -24.77 7.17
CA ASP A 19 12.91 -24.25 7.10
C ASP A 19 12.91 -22.73 7.30
N VAL A 20 13.07 -22.33 8.56
CA VAL A 20 13.09 -20.94 9.00
C VAL A 20 14.38 -20.66 9.76
N SER A 21 15.14 -19.69 9.27
CA SER A 21 16.34 -19.18 9.93
C SER A 21 16.11 -17.76 10.40
N ILE A 22 16.32 -17.52 11.70
CA ILE A 22 16.09 -16.24 12.36
C ILE A 22 17.38 -15.83 13.07
N ASP A 23 17.86 -14.63 12.78
CA ASP A 23 18.99 -14.04 13.49
C ASP A 23 18.66 -13.77 14.97
N GLU A 24 19.64 -13.96 15.86
CA GLU A 24 19.46 -13.79 17.31
C GLU A 24 19.05 -12.38 17.72
N SER A 25 19.38 -11.37 16.92
CA SER A 25 19.04 -9.97 17.19
C SER A 25 17.65 -9.55 16.71
N ALA A 26 16.91 -10.43 16.01
CA ALA A 26 15.58 -10.13 15.52
C ALA A 26 14.57 -10.00 16.68
N ALA A 27 13.79 -8.92 16.67
CA ALA A 27 12.73 -8.68 17.65
C ALA A 27 11.39 -9.18 17.09
N ILE A 28 10.80 -10.19 17.75
CA ILE A 28 9.54 -10.80 17.30
C ILE A 28 8.44 -10.53 18.33
N ALA A 29 7.42 -9.80 17.92
CA ALA A 29 6.28 -9.48 18.76
C ALA A 29 5.30 -10.67 18.90
N PRO A 30 4.31 -10.59 19.81
CA PRO A 30 3.33 -11.66 20.00
C PRO A 30 2.42 -11.89 18.78
N GLY A 31 1.86 -13.08 18.67
CA GLY A 31 0.95 -13.47 17.59
C GLY A 31 1.60 -13.64 16.21
N VAL A 32 2.93 -13.64 16.12
CA VAL A 32 3.64 -13.80 14.84
C VAL A 32 3.59 -15.26 14.39
N ILE A 33 3.31 -15.48 13.11
CA ILE A 33 3.26 -16.80 12.47
C ILE A 33 4.29 -16.82 11.34
N ILE A 34 5.21 -17.77 11.37
CA ILE A 34 6.26 -17.95 10.36
C ILE A 34 6.19 -19.38 9.86
N GLN A 35 5.83 -19.55 8.59
CA GLN A 35 5.64 -20.86 7.99
C GLN A 35 6.36 -20.95 6.65
N ALA A 36 7.25 -21.92 6.51
CA ALA A 36 7.81 -22.32 5.23
C ALA A 36 7.18 -23.64 4.78
N ASP A 37 6.65 -23.66 3.55
CA ASP A 37 6.19 -24.88 2.90
C ASP A 37 7.36 -25.84 2.58
N PRO A 38 7.09 -27.10 2.20
CA PRO A 38 8.13 -28.00 1.71
C PRO A 38 8.96 -27.35 0.59
N ASP A 39 10.28 -27.56 0.65
CA ASP A 39 11.26 -26.99 -0.28
C ASP A 39 11.32 -25.45 -0.33
N CYS A 40 10.69 -24.76 0.62
CA CYS A 40 10.76 -23.30 0.78
C CYS A 40 11.59 -22.95 2.01
N LYS A 41 12.27 -21.80 1.96
CA LYS A 41 13.06 -21.27 3.08
C LYS A 41 12.67 -19.84 3.43
N ILE A 42 12.62 -19.54 4.72
CA ILE A 42 12.51 -18.18 5.25
C ILE A 42 13.83 -17.78 5.92
N ILE A 43 14.35 -16.61 5.57
CA ILE A 43 15.54 -16.02 6.19
C ILE A 43 15.15 -14.68 6.80
N ILE A 44 15.30 -14.54 8.12
CA ILE A 44 15.14 -13.29 8.84
C ILE A 44 16.53 -12.86 9.34
N ALA A 45 17.04 -11.78 8.76
CA ALA A 45 18.36 -11.26 9.07
C ALA A 45 18.42 -10.45 10.37
N ALA A 46 19.61 -9.95 10.69
CA ALA A 46 19.89 -9.21 11.91
C ALA A 46 19.07 -7.91 12.03
N GLY A 47 18.66 -7.59 13.26
CA GLY A 47 17.98 -6.33 13.59
C GLY A 47 16.59 -6.15 12.97
N VAL A 48 15.97 -7.22 12.46
CA VAL A 48 14.60 -7.18 11.94
C VAL A 48 13.61 -7.03 13.10
N CYS A 49 12.65 -6.12 12.96
CA CYS A 49 11.54 -5.93 13.88
C CYS A 49 10.24 -6.43 13.27
N ILE A 50 9.61 -7.43 13.88
CA ILE A 50 8.36 -8.03 13.41
C ILE A 50 7.22 -7.61 14.34
N GLY A 51 6.30 -6.79 13.83
CA GLY A 51 5.13 -6.30 14.55
C GLY A 51 4.14 -7.42 14.91
N MET A 52 3.35 -7.17 15.96
CA MET A 52 2.37 -8.13 16.49
C MET A 52 1.41 -8.62 15.40
N GLY A 53 1.09 -9.92 15.40
CA GLY A 53 0.13 -10.50 14.47
C GLY A 53 0.60 -10.58 13.01
N THR A 54 1.90 -10.37 12.75
CA THR A 54 2.47 -10.53 11.40
C THR A 54 2.49 -11.99 10.99
N ILE A 55 2.12 -12.27 9.75
CA ILE A 55 2.15 -13.61 9.15
C ILE A 55 3.15 -13.60 8.00
N ILE A 56 4.10 -14.52 8.06
CA ILE A 56 5.14 -14.72 7.06
C ILE A 56 5.01 -16.16 6.54
N HIS A 57 4.61 -16.32 5.28
CA HIS A 57 4.41 -17.63 4.66
C HIS A 57 5.21 -17.73 3.36
N ALA A 58 6.28 -18.53 3.37
CA ALA A 58 6.98 -18.87 2.14
C ALA A 58 6.26 -20.00 1.41
N HIS A 59 5.80 -19.71 0.19
CA HIS A 59 5.06 -20.64 -0.66
C HIS A 59 5.59 -20.58 -2.09
N LYS A 60 5.98 -21.73 -2.65
CA LYS A 60 6.55 -21.86 -4.02
C LYS A 60 7.83 -21.03 -4.23
N GLY A 61 8.64 -20.89 -3.19
CA GLY A 61 9.93 -20.20 -3.27
C GLY A 61 10.39 -19.69 -1.90
N ASN A 62 11.52 -19.01 -1.90
CA ASN A 62 12.13 -18.47 -0.68
C ASN A 62 11.65 -17.06 -0.40
N LEU A 63 11.62 -16.71 0.88
CA LEU A 63 11.26 -15.38 1.35
C LEU A 63 12.37 -14.85 2.26
N GLU A 64 12.98 -13.75 1.84
CA GLU A 64 14.12 -13.14 2.54
C GLU A 64 13.70 -11.79 3.13
N VAL A 65 13.93 -11.63 4.42
CA VAL A 65 13.77 -10.35 5.14
C VAL A 65 15.17 -9.91 5.56
N GLU A 66 15.68 -8.88 4.88
CA GLU A 66 17.03 -8.38 5.10
C GLU A 66 17.19 -7.57 6.38
N ALA A 67 18.43 -7.22 6.70
CA ALA A 67 18.79 -6.61 7.96
C ALA A 67 18.07 -5.26 8.18
N GLY A 68 17.69 -5.00 9.42
CA GLY A 68 17.08 -3.73 9.83
C GLY A 68 15.67 -3.46 9.29
N VAL A 69 15.02 -4.44 8.66
CA VAL A 69 13.64 -4.29 8.18
C VAL A 69 12.68 -4.11 9.36
N ILE A 70 11.71 -3.21 9.21
CA ILE A 70 10.64 -2.99 10.17
C ILE A 70 9.32 -3.43 9.54
N LEU A 71 8.71 -4.47 10.07
CA LEU A 71 7.36 -4.90 9.73
C LEU A 71 6.38 -4.36 10.76
N GLY A 72 5.43 -3.53 10.32
CA GLY A 72 4.33 -3.05 11.17
C GLY A 72 3.44 -4.19 11.68
N ALA A 73 2.53 -3.86 12.60
CA ALA A 73 1.58 -4.85 13.12
C ALA A 73 0.64 -5.38 12.02
N GLY A 74 0.34 -6.67 12.06
CA GLY A 74 -0.61 -7.31 11.13
C GLY A 74 -0.15 -7.33 9.67
N VAL A 75 1.16 -7.27 9.41
CA VAL A 75 1.69 -7.43 8.05
C VAL A 75 1.48 -8.87 7.58
N LEU A 76 1.15 -9.04 6.29
CA LEU A 76 1.00 -10.34 5.65
C LEU A 76 2.01 -10.46 4.51
N LEU A 77 3.03 -11.31 4.67
CA LEU A 77 4.00 -11.65 3.62
C LEU A 77 3.71 -13.07 3.15
N VAL A 78 3.38 -13.25 1.87
CA VAL A 78 3.03 -14.56 1.31
C VAL A 78 3.70 -14.78 -0.03
N GLY A 79 4.30 -15.97 -0.19
CA GLY A 79 4.85 -16.44 -1.45
C GLY A 79 6.37 -16.37 -1.49
N THR A 80 6.89 -15.84 -2.60
CA THR A 80 8.34 -15.66 -2.82
C THR A 80 8.66 -14.18 -2.97
N GLY A 81 9.84 -13.77 -2.50
CA GLY A 81 10.26 -12.38 -2.61
C GLY A 81 11.36 -12.01 -1.63
N LYS A 82 11.72 -10.73 -1.68
CA LYS A 82 12.76 -10.15 -0.84
C LYS A 82 12.30 -8.80 -0.31
N ILE A 83 12.41 -8.61 0.99
CA ILE A 83 12.21 -7.31 1.64
C ILE A 83 13.59 -6.72 1.89
N GLY A 84 13.94 -5.69 1.15
CA GLY A 84 15.26 -5.08 1.13
C GLY A 84 15.65 -4.46 2.47
N ALA A 85 16.95 -4.39 2.72
CA ALA A 85 17.51 -3.90 3.98
C ALA A 85 16.96 -2.52 4.35
N ASN A 86 16.68 -2.33 5.63
CA ASN A 86 16.14 -1.09 6.20
C ASN A 86 14.82 -0.61 5.55
N ALA A 87 14.06 -1.48 4.89
CA ALA A 87 12.72 -1.15 4.44
C ALA A 87 11.75 -1.04 5.64
N CYS A 88 10.82 -0.11 5.56
CA CYS A 88 9.76 0.09 6.55
C CYS A 88 8.41 -0.28 5.94
N ILE A 89 7.84 -1.39 6.39
CA ILE A 89 6.54 -1.87 5.96
C ILE A 89 5.47 -1.41 6.95
N GLY A 90 4.56 -0.55 6.50
CA GLY A 90 3.47 -0.05 7.32
C GLY A 90 2.55 -1.17 7.81
N ALA A 91 1.87 -0.94 8.93
CA ALA A 91 0.93 -1.88 9.53
C ALA A 91 -0.17 -2.31 8.55
N ALA A 92 -0.70 -3.52 8.71
CA ALA A 92 -1.74 -4.11 7.86
C ALA A 92 -1.42 -4.16 6.36
N THR A 93 -0.14 -4.07 5.99
CA THR A 93 0.30 -4.22 4.59
C THR A 93 0.33 -5.69 4.19
N THR A 94 -0.09 -5.99 2.97
CA THR A 94 0.04 -7.31 2.36
C THR A 94 1.05 -7.27 1.22
N VAL A 95 2.03 -8.17 1.24
CA VAL A 95 3.00 -8.39 0.16
C VAL A 95 2.80 -9.82 -0.35
N PHE A 96 2.35 -9.96 -1.59
CA PHE A 96 2.03 -11.24 -2.19
C PHE A 96 2.89 -11.46 -3.45
N ASN A 97 3.85 -12.39 -3.41
CA ASN A 97 4.76 -12.67 -4.52
C ASN A 97 5.42 -11.39 -5.11
N ALA A 98 5.90 -10.52 -4.22
CA ALA A 98 6.56 -9.28 -4.59
C ALA A 98 7.77 -9.03 -3.67
N SER A 99 8.66 -8.19 -4.18
CA SER A 99 9.81 -7.69 -3.44
C SER A 99 9.63 -6.20 -3.13
N VAL A 100 10.26 -5.76 -2.06
CA VAL A 100 10.34 -4.36 -1.64
C VAL A 100 11.80 -3.97 -1.68
N GLU A 101 12.11 -2.81 -2.25
CA GLU A 101 13.49 -2.35 -2.36
C GLU A 101 14.06 -1.92 -1.00
N SER A 102 15.39 -1.90 -0.92
CA SER A 102 16.08 -1.42 0.30
C SER A 102 15.75 0.03 0.58
N CYS A 103 15.67 0.39 1.87
CA CYS A 103 15.32 1.74 2.34
C CYS A 103 13.95 2.27 1.87
N GLN A 104 13.09 1.41 1.30
CA GLN A 104 11.76 1.81 0.86
C GLN A 104 10.80 1.90 2.05
N VAL A 105 9.95 2.93 2.06
CA VAL A 105 8.82 3.04 3.00
C VAL A 105 7.54 2.66 2.28
N VAL A 106 6.87 1.61 2.74
CA VAL A 106 5.57 1.18 2.26
C VAL A 106 4.50 1.68 3.23
N PRO A 107 3.52 2.50 2.78
CA PRO A 107 2.46 3.01 3.65
C PRO A 107 1.61 1.90 4.30
N PRO A 108 1.02 2.12 5.49
CA PRO A 108 0.09 1.17 6.10
C PRO A 108 -1.10 0.83 5.19
N GLY A 109 -1.59 -0.41 5.25
CA GLY A 109 -2.71 -0.88 4.45
C GLY A 109 -2.41 -1.07 2.96
N SER A 110 -1.14 -1.05 2.58
CA SER A 110 -0.74 -1.27 1.18
C SER A 110 -0.95 -2.72 0.74
N LEU A 111 -1.13 -2.94 -0.56
CA LEU A 111 -1.21 -4.26 -1.17
C LEU A 111 -0.21 -4.34 -2.34
N LEU A 112 0.88 -5.08 -2.14
CA LEU A 112 1.95 -5.26 -3.13
C LEU A 112 1.85 -6.64 -3.78
N GLY A 113 2.11 -6.71 -5.09
CA GLY A 113 2.19 -7.98 -5.81
C GLY A 113 0.86 -8.68 -6.09
N ALA A 114 -0.27 -8.01 -5.80
CA ALA A 114 -1.60 -8.46 -6.22
C ALA A 114 -1.77 -8.35 -7.74
N LYS A 115 -1.14 -9.25 -8.49
CA LYS A 115 -1.40 -9.49 -9.92
C LYS A 115 -2.60 -10.43 -10.08
N GLY A 116 -3.67 -10.19 -9.33
CA GLY A 116 -4.90 -10.98 -9.38
C GLY A 116 -5.71 -10.67 -10.65
N ARG A 117 -6.41 -11.71 -11.15
CA ARG A 117 -7.34 -11.73 -12.32
C ARG A 117 -7.23 -10.51 -13.24
N GLN A 118 -6.37 -10.58 -14.26
CA GLN A 118 -6.66 -9.88 -15.50
C GLN A 118 -7.96 -10.47 -16.05
N ILE A 119 -9.08 -9.77 -15.86
CA ILE A 119 -10.18 -9.89 -16.79
C ILE A 119 -9.58 -9.32 -18.07
N ALA A 120 -9.29 -10.17 -19.05
CA ALA A 120 -8.97 -9.66 -20.37
C ALA A 120 -10.15 -8.77 -20.75
N ASP A 121 -9.92 -7.46 -20.88
CA ASP A 121 -10.80 -6.63 -21.67
C ASP A 121 -10.71 -7.22 -23.08
N THR A 122 -11.61 -8.15 -23.39
CA THR A 122 -11.89 -8.52 -24.77
C THR A 122 -12.09 -7.20 -25.49
N PRO A 123 -11.28 -6.86 -26.51
CA PRO A 123 -11.54 -5.67 -27.30
C PRO A 123 -12.95 -5.82 -27.82
N GLN A 124 -13.88 -4.97 -27.35
CA GLN A 124 -15.15 -4.82 -28.03
C GLN A 124 -14.78 -4.46 -29.47
N ALA A 125 -14.99 -5.44 -30.36
CA ALA A 125 -14.99 -5.20 -31.78
C ALA A 125 -15.91 -4.00 -31.99
N ARG A 126 -15.32 -2.85 -32.30
CA ARG A 126 -16.06 -1.72 -32.82
C ARG A 126 -16.56 -2.23 -34.16
N THR A 127 -17.85 -2.55 -34.22
CA THR A 127 -18.56 -2.79 -35.47
C THR A 127 -18.53 -1.46 -36.23
N SER A 128 -17.51 -1.28 -37.05
CA SER A 128 -17.51 -0.28 -38.11
C SER A 128 -18.19 -0.92 -39.31
N GLU A 129 -19.52 -0.90 -39.31
CA GLU A 129 -20.30 -1.06 -40.53
C GLU A 129 -20.71 0.35 -40.97
N ASP A 130 -19.88 0.98 -41.81
CA ASP A 130 -20.36 1.75 -42.97
C ASP A 130 -19.17 2.12 -43.88
N ALA A 131 -19.08 1.45 -45.04
CA ALA A 131 -18.69 2.03 -46.32
C ALA A 131 -18.46 0.90 -47.34
N ALA A 132 -19.33 0.87 -48.33
CA ALA A 132 -19.32 -0.06 -49.45
C ALA A 132 -18.17 0.17 -50.45
N ASN A 133 -17.88 -0.92 -51.15
CA ASN A 133 -17.28 -1.08 -52.50
C ASN A 133 -15.74 -1.03 -52.70
N GLN A 134 -15.28 -2.19 -53.18
CA GLN A 134 -14.00 -2.57 -53.82
C GLN A 134 -13.77 -1.89 -55.22
N PRO A 135 -12.81 -2.33 -56.07
CA PRO A 135 -11.34 -2.43 -55.95
C PRO A 135 -10.62 -1.80 -57.19
N GLU A 136 -9.35 -2.16 -57.42
CA GLU A 136 -8.53 -2.13 -58.67
C GLU A 136 -7.37 -1.12 -58.72
N SER A 137 -6.13 -1.62 -58.69
CA SER A 137 -5.32 -1.83 -59.90
C SER A 137 -3.91 -2.36 -59.56
N GLU A 138 -3.44 -3.25 -60.43
CA GLU A 138 -2.15 -3.93 -60.48
C GLU A 138 -1.01 -2.97 -60.90
N ASP A 139 0.26 -3.20 -60.51
CA ASP A 139 1.36 -3.58 -61.42
C ASP A 139 2.76 -3.60 -60.74
N PHE A 140 3.70 -4.27 -61.43
CA PHE A 140 4.97 -4.91 -61.06
C PHE A 140 6.20 -4.09 -60.53
N PRO A 141 7.27 -4.78 -60.01
CA PRO A 141 8.54 -4.24 -59.44
C PRO A 141 9.65 -4.12 -60.55
N PRO A 142 11.01 -3.98 -60.36
CA PRO A 142 11.90 -4.16 -59.18
C PRO A 142 13.15 -3.20 -59.10
N GLU A 143 14.16 -3.60 -58.28
CA GLU A 143 15.61 -3.21 -58.31
C GLU A 143 16.02 -1.85 -57.71
N SER A 144 17.19 -1.63 -57.10
CA SER A 144 18.32 -2.46 -56.61
C SER A 144 19.30 -1.52 -55.87
N LEU A 145 20.12 -2.11 -54.99
CA LEU A 145 21.52 -1.75 -54.65
C LEU A 145 21.86 -0.44 -53.88
N ASN A 146 22.19 -0.65 -52.60
CA ASN A 146 23.56 -0.59 -52.04
C ASN A 146 24.35 0.76 -52.04
N GLY A 147 24.87 1.11 -50.85
CA GLY A 147 26.25 1.65 -50.73
C GLY A 147 26.46 3.03 -50.09
N GLN A 148 26.76 3.01 -48.78
CA GLN A 148 27.81 3.75 -48.05
C GLN A 148 28.17 5.23 -48.33
N GLY A 149 28.24 5.98 -47.22
CA GLY A 149 29.21 7.06 -46.95
C GLY A 149 28.60 8.47 -46.89
N ILE A 150 29.10 9.50 -46.18
CA ILE A 150 30.30 9.76 -45.37
C ILE A 150 30.04 11.14 -44.71
N ALA A 151 30.50 11.32 -43.46
CA ALA A 151 31.03 12.53 -42.81
C ALA A 151 30.25 13.86 -42.63
N THR A 152 30.27 14.29 -41.35
CA THR A 152 30.69 15.61 -40.80
C THR A 152 29.92 16.89 -41.11
N SER A 153 29.49 17.56 -40.03
CA SER A 153 29.95 18.94 -39.71
C SER A 153 29.46 19.38 -38.33
N ASP A 154 30.41 19.57 -37.41
CA ASP A 154 30.34 20.53 -36.30
C ASP A 154 30.44 21.97 -36.86
N PRO A 155 29.94 23.01 -36.15
CA PRO A 155 30.84 23.75 -35.24
C PRO A 155 30.20 24.32 -33.94
N THR A 156 30.98 24.33 -32.87
CA THR A 156 30.90 25.25 -31.70
C THR A 156 31.54 26.61 -32.06
N PRO A 157 31.34 27.75 -31.35
CA PRO A 157 31.98 27.97 -30.03
C PRO A 157 31.27 28.90 -29.00
N SER A 158 31.67 28.71 -27.74
CA SER A 158 32.00 29.65 -26.65
C SER A 158 31.01 30.67 -26.04
N GLY A 159 30.99 30.65 -24.69
CA GLY A 159 30.71 31.79 -23.82
C GLY A 159 30.57 31.40 -22.33
N GLU A 160 31.68 31.33 -21.60
CA GLU A 160 31.78 31.21 -20.13
C GLU A 160 31.28 32.48 -19.41
N ASP A 161 30.66 32.34 -18.23
CA ASP A 161 31.23 32.80 -16.95
C ASP A 161 30.28 32.55 -15.75
N THR A 162 30.90 32.23 -14.62
CA THR A 162 30.39 31.87 -13.27
C THR A 162 30.84 32.99 -12.30
N PRO A 163 30.63 32.98 -10.96
CA PRO A 163 29.47 32.76 -10.06
C PRO A 163 29.09 34.02 -9.24
N GLU A 164 27.96 34.04 -8.52
CA GLU A 164 27.85 34.84 -7.28
C GLU A 164 27.12 34.10 -6.15
N GLU A 165 27.79 34.12 -5.01
CA GLU A 165 27.45 33.62 -3.67
C GLU A 165 26.79 34.74 -2.86
N SER A 166 25.74 34.43 -2.09
CA SER A 166 25.39 35.26 -0.92
C SER A 166 24.59 34.48 0.12
N ALA A 167 25.25 34.19 1.23
CA ALA A 167 24.66 33.80 2.50
C ALA A 167 24.27 35.05 3.29
N ILE A 168 23.06 35.08 3.86
CA ILE A 168 22.74 35.95 4.99
C ILE A 168 21.85 35.18 5.96
N ALA A 169 22.37 34.94 7.17
CA ALA A 169 21.64 34.51 8.34
C ALA A 169 21.08 35.74 9.07
N THR A 170 19.80 35.72 9.45
CA THR A 170 19.26 36.57 10.52
C THR A 170 17.97 35.97 11.12
N THR A 171 18.13 35.41 12.32
CA THR A 171 17.25 35.45 13.52
C THR A 171 15.71 35.45 13.40
N PRO A 172 15.01 34.58 14.17
CA PRO A 172 13.56 34.65 14.37
C PRO A 172 13.17 35.70 15.44
N PRO A 173 12.08 36.46 15.29
CA PRO A 173 11.48 37.18 16.41
C PRO A 173 10.49 36.28 17.18
N THR A 174 10.86 36.03 18.43
CA THR A 174 10.11 35.85 19.69
C THR A 174 8.58 35.79 19.68
N PRO A 175 7.95 34.89 20.48
CA PRO A 175 6.50 34.79 20.64
C PRO A 175 5.98 35.95 21.49
N SER A 176 4.92 36.61 21.02
CA SER A 176 4.21 37.64 21.77
C SER A 176 2.86 37.10 22.23
N GLY A 177 2.65 37.14 23.55
CA GLY A 177 1.33 37.36 24.16
C GLY A 177 0.44 36.14 24.33
N GLU A 178 0.36 35.66 25.56
CA GLU A 178 -0.85 35.04 26.10
C GLU A 178 -2.03 36.01 25.93
N ASP A 179 -3.04 35.61 25.17
CA ASP A 179 -4.40 36.12 25.33
C ASP A 179 -5.32 34.91 25.44
N THR A 180 -5.79 34.70 26.66
CA THR A 180 -6.87 33.75 26.98
C THR A 180 -8.14 34.24 26.29
N GLN A 181 -8.53 33.60 25.18
CA GLN A 181 -9.90 33.65 24.69
C GLN A 181 -10.56 32.29 24.91
N GLU A 182 -11.57 32.36 25.77
CA GLU A 182 -12.49 31.32 26.16
C GLU A 182 -13.24 30.74 24.95
N GLU A 183 -13.22 29.42 24.84
CA GLU A 183 -13.87 28.59 23.83
C GLU A 183 -15.41 28.79 23.85
N PRO A 184 -16.07 29.19 22.74
CA PRO A 184 -17.51 29.08 22.65
C PRO A 184 -17.88 27.67 22.19
N ALA A 185 -18.58 26.94 23.06
CA ALA A 185 -19.17 25.64 22.78
C ALA A 185 -19.94 25.63 21.44
N PRO A 186 -19.87 24.54 20.64
CA PRO A 186 -20.56 24.47 19.36
C PRO A 186 -22.07 24.40 19.59
N LYS A 187 -22.80 25.40 19.08
CA LYS A 187 -24.27 25.42 19.06
C LYS A 187 -24.77 24.27 18.15
N PRO A 188 -25.81 23.52 18.56
CA PRO A 188 -26.39 22.50 17.70
C PRO A 188 -26.94 23.13 16.41
N PRO A 189 -26.73 22.50 15.25
CA PRO A 189 -27.22 23.04 13.98
C PRO A 189 -28.76 23.09 13.96
N PRO A 190 -29.37 24.08 13.30
CA PRO A 190 -30.82 24.19 13.19
C PRO A 190 -31.40 22.95 12.49
N ILE A 191 -32.50 22.45 13.03
CA ILE A 191 -33.25 21.31 12.48
C ILE A 191 -33.72 21.69 11.07
N GLY A 192 -33.18 21.01 10.05
CA GLY A 192 -33.62 21.18 8.65
C GLY A 192 -32.52 21.42 7.62
N VAL A 193 -31.24 21.51 8.00
CA VAL A 193 -30.15 21.64 7.02
C VAL A 193 -29.85 20.26 6.40
N PRO A 194 -29.96 20.06 5.08
CA PRO A 194 -29.60 18.80 4.46
C PRO A 194 -28.09 18.59 4.63
N VAL A 195 -27.73 17.62 5.49
CA VAL A 195 -26.33 17.28 5.76
C VAL A 195 -25.76 16.59 4.52
N TYR A 196 -24.69 17.15 3.98
CA TYR A 196 -23.98 16.56 2.85
C TYR A 196 -23.58 15.12 3.16
N GLY A 197 -23.95 14.19 2.27
CA GLY A 197 -23.65 12.76 2.43
C GLY A 197 -24.74 11.93 3.12
N GLN A 198 -25.87 12.51 3.52
CA GLN A 198 -26.99 11.77 4.13
C GLN A 198 -27.48 10.61 3.25
N ALA A 199 -27.50 10.79 1.92
CA ALA A 199 -27.85 9.74 0.97
C ALA A 199 -26.81 8.60 0.94
N ASN A 200 -25.52 8.92 1.08
CA ASN A 200 -24.45 7.92 1.13
C ASN A 200 -24.49 7.14 2.45
N LEU A 201 -24.77 7.82 3.56
CA LEU A 201 -24.91 7.21 4.87
C LEU A 201 -26.15 6.29 4.93
N ASN A 202 -27.28 6.72 4.39
CA ASN A 202 -28.48 5.88 4.27
C ASN A 202 -28.23 4.65 3.39
N ARG A 203 -27.46 4.79 2.30
CA ARG A 203 -27.07 3.66 1.46
C ARG A 203 -26.17 2.68 2.20
N LEU A 204 -25.23 3.17 2.99
CA LEU A 204 -24.36 2.33 3.81
C LEU A 204 -25.17 1.58 4.89
N LEU A 205 -26.07 2.26 5.58
CA LEU A 205 -26.96 1.65 6.58
C LEU A 205 -27.85 0.57 5.98
N LEU A 206 -28.43 0.79 4.80
CA LEU A 206 -29.25 -0.20 4.11
C LEU A 206 -28.44 -1.42 3.63
N THR A 207 -27.17 -1.22 3.30
CA THR A 207 -26.28 -2.30 2.84
C THR A 207 -25.80 -3.17 3.99
N LEU A 208 -25.47 -2.54 5.14
CA LEU A 208 -24.97 -3.25 6.31
C LEU A 208 -26.08 -3.89 7.14
N PHE A 209 -27.29 -3.33 7.12
CA PHE A 209 -28.41 -3.77 7.96
C PHE A 209 -29.71 -3.98 7.15
N PRO A 210 -29.78 -5.00 6.27
CA PRO A 210 -30.92 -5.21 5.36
C PRO A 210 -32.25 -5.54 6.07
N HIS A 211 -32.22 -5.92 7.35
CA HIS A 211 -33.40 -6.33 8.13
C HIS A 211 -33.91 -5.28 9.14
N HIS A 212 -33.37 -4.06 9.17
CA HIS A 212 -33.66 -3.07 10.23
C HIS A 212 -34.99 -2.29 10.05
N LYS A 213 -35.93 -2.77 9.23
CA LYS A 213 -37.19 -2.06 8.89
C LYS A 213 -38.26 -2.03 9.99
N SER A 214 -38.05 -2.62 11.16
CA SER A 214 -39.09 -2.75 12.20
C SER A 214 -38.87 -1.92 13.49
N ALA A 215 -37.92 -0.98 13.54
CA ALA A 215 -37.59 -0.27 14.79
C ALA A 215 -38.14 1.17 14.91
N ASN A 216 -39.14 1.57 14.12
CA ASN A 216 -39.87 2.83 14.36
C ASN A 216 -41.37 2.61 14.10
N PRO A 217 -42.22 2.51 15.15
CA PRO A 217 -43.63 2.82 14.97
C PRO A 217 -43.78 4.33 14.69
N PRO A 218 -44.76 4.75 13.87
CA PRO A 218 -45.08 6.17 13.73
C PRO A 218 -45.57 6.76 15.06
N PRO A 219 -45.34 8.06 15.32
CA PRO A 219 -45.94 8.72 16.47
C PRO A 219 -47.46 8.68 16.33
N GLU A 220 -48.16 8.15 17.33
CA GLU A 220 -49.60 8.32 17.46
C GLU A 220 -49.88 9.79 17.77
N ASP A 221 -50.55 10.48 16.84
CA ASP A 221 -51.10 11.81 17.05
C ASP A 221 -52.17 11.74 18.13
N ASN A 222 -51.79 12.15 19.33
CA ASN A 222 -52.69 12.34 20.45
C ASN A 222 -53.27 13.76 20.34
N HIS A 223 -54.38 13.92 19.64
CA HIS A 223 -55.24 15.10 19.73
C HIS A 223 -56.62 14.68 20.24
N SER A 224 -56.93 15.16 21.44
CA SER A 224 -58.20 15.03 22.13
C SER A 224 -59.30 15.87 21.47
N GLU A 225 -60.47 15.28 21.24
CA GLU A 225 -61.79 15.87 21.55
C GLU A 225 -62.86 14.77 21.63
#